data_AF-A0A6A6XBF1-F1
#
_entry.id   AF-A0A6A6XBF1-F1
#
_cell.length_a   1.000
_cell.length_b   1.000
_cell.length_c   1.000
_cell.angle_alpha   90.00
_cell.angle_beta   90.00
_cell.angle_gamma   90.00
#
_symmetry.space_group_name_H-M   'P 1'
#
loop_
_entity.id
_entity.type
_entity.pdbx_description
1 polymer ?
#
loop_
_entity_poly.entity_id
_entity_poly.type
_entity_poly.pdbx_seq_one_letter_code
_entity_poly.pdbx_strand_id
1 'polypeptide(L)' 'GDYRGEIQQELYNKNINGDEHHVQNSLFKCGEGGHGWIVWKDYCSTGCRDGGSGKNDHC' A
#
# COMPACT_ATOMS: atom_id res chain seq x y z
N GLY A 1 -3.48 -8.95 -10.74
CA GLY A 1 -4.07 -9.61 -9.56
C GLY A 1 -4.86 -8.58 -8.82
N ASP A 2 -6.00 -8.96 -8.26
CA ASP A 2 -6.74 -8.11 -7.33
C ASP A 2 -6.16 -8.32 -5.93
N TYR A 3 -5.41 -7.33 -5.44
CA TYR A 3 -4.78 -7.35 -4.11
C TYR A 3 -5.58 -6.53 -3.08
N ARG A 4 -6.79 -6.10 -3.45
CA ARG A 4 -7.54 -5.13 -2.66
C ARG A 4 -7.91 -5.67 -1.28
N GLY A 5 -8.26 -6.95 -1.19
CA GLY A 5 -8.58 -7.60 0.08
C GLY A 5 -7.37 -7.62 1.03
N GLU A 6 -6.20 -7.97 0.51
CA GLU A 6 -4.95 -7.99 1.28
C GLU A 6 -4.51 -6.58 1.68
N ILE A 7 -4.70 -5.58 0.82
CA ILE A 7 -4.46 -4.16 1.15
C ILE A 7 -5.34 -3.73 2.33
N GLN A 8 -6.65 -3.98 2.25
CA GLN A 8 -7.59 -3.59 3.30
C GLN A 8 -7.27 -4.31 4.62
N GLN A 9 -6.97 -5.61 4.56
CA GLN A 9 -6.59 -6.38 5.73
C GLN A 9 -5.33 -5.82 6.39
N GLU A 10 -4.30 -5.44 5.61
CA GLU A 10 -3.08 -4.87 6.16
C GLU A 10 -3.30 -3.47 6.75
N LEU A 11 -4.14 -2.62 6.13
CA LEU A 11 -4.55 -1.35 6.71
C LEU A 11 -5.23 -1.55 8.08
N TYR A 12 -6.17 -2.49 8.17
CA TYR A 12 -6.82 -2.83 9.44
C TYR A 12 -5.82 -3.37 10.47
N ASN A 13 -4.85 -4.20 10.06
CA ASN A 13 -3.78 -4.67 10.95
C ASN A 13 -2.92 -3.52 11.52
N LYS A 14 -2.83 -2.39 10.80
CA LYS A 14 -2.15 -1.16 11.24
C LYS A 14 -3.06 -0.18 11.98
N ASN A 15 -4.33 -0.53 12.23
CA ASN A 15 -5.35 0.37 12.78
C ASN A 15 -5.62 1.60 11.87
N ILE A 16 -5.45 1.45 10.56
CA ILE A 16 -5.77 2.43 9.53
C ILE A 16 -7.13 2.05 8.92
N ASN A 17 -7.92 3.05 8.50
CA ASN A 17 -9.20 2.76 7.83
C ASN A 17 -8.95 2.07 6.48
N GLY A 18 -9.70 1.01 6.18
CA GLY A 18 -9.62 0.29 4.90
C GLY A 18 -10.49 0.91 3.79
N ASP A 19 -10.77 2.21 3.87
CA ASP A 19 -11.58 2.91 2.87
C ASP A 19 -10.81 3.12 1.55
N GLU A 20 -11.53 3.48 0.48
CA GLU A 20 -10.93 3.75 -0.83
C GLU A 20 -9.81 4.79 -0.78
N HIS A 21 -9.93 5.79 0.11
CA HIS A 21 -8.95 6.84 0.21
C HIS A 21 -7.62 6.28 0.72
N HIS A 22 -7.62 5.50 1.79
CA HIS A 22 -6.41 4.88 2.32
C HIS A 22 -5.87 3.78 1.41
N VAL A 23 -6.75 3.01 0.74
CA VAL A 23 -6.35 1.99 -0.24
C VAL A 23 -5.59 2.63 -1.40
N GLN A 24 -6.04 3.77 -1.92
CA GLN A 24 -5.43 4.45 -3.07
C GLN A 24 -4.23 5.33 -2.71
N ASN A 25 -4.16 5.80 -1.47
CA ASN A 25 -3.16 6.79 -1.04
C ASN A 25 -2.13 6.20 -0.06
N SER A 26 -2.12 4.90 0.18
CA SER A 26 -1.07 4.25 0.98
C SER A 26 -0.01 3.60 0.11
N LEU A 27 1.23 3.68 0.56
CA LEU A 27 2.36 2.95 0.00
C LEU A 27 2.42 1.55 0.60
N PHE A 28 2.62 0.56 -0.25
CA PHE A 28 2.81 -0.83 0.14
C PHE A 28 4.12 -1.35 -0.45
N LYS A 29 4.78 -2.26 0.26
CA LYS A 29 5.86 -3.08 -0.30
C LYS A 29 5.40 -4.53 -0.41
N CYS A 30 5.83 -5.22 -1.45
CA CYS A 30 5.84 -6.68 -1.44
C CYS A 30 6.72 -7.14 -0.27
N GLY A 31 6.21 -7.98 0.61
CA GLY A 31 7.05 -8.58 1.63
C GLY A 31 7.83 -9.79 1.10
N GLU A 32 8.84 -10.15 1.86
CA GLU A 32 9.74 -11.25 1.52
C GLU A 32 9.10 -12.55 2.05
N GLY A 33 8.61 -13.39 1.14
CA GLY A 33 7.92 -14.63 1.52
C GLY A 33 7.32 -15.46 0.40
N GLY A 34 7.48 -15.07 -0.88
CA GLY A 34 7.05 -15.85 -2.04
C GLY A 34 5.53 -15.93 -2.27
N HIS A 35 4.71 -15.55 -1.29
CA HIS A 35 3.24 -15.57 -1.36
C HIS A 35 2.69 -14.16 -1.13
N GLY A 36 2.52 -13.37 -2.19
CA GLY A 36 1.53 -12.28 -2.33
C GLY A 36 1.34 -11.27 -1.18
N TRP A 37 2.21 -11.27 -0.17
CA TRP A 37 2.01 -10.58 1.07
C TRP A 37 2.47 -9.13 0.90
N ILE A 38 1.63 -8.22 1.33
CA ILE A 38 1.86 -6.78 1.24
C ILE A 38 2.05 -6.23 2.64
N VAL A 39 3.06 -5.38 2.79
CA VAL A 39 3.34 -4.67 4.04
C VAL A 39 3.05 -3.21 3.80
N TRP A 40 2.21 -2.63 4.66
CA TRP A 40 1.97 -1.20 4.64
C TRP A 40 3.24 -0.43 5.02
N LYS A 41 3.54 0.64 4.28
CA LYS A 41 4.74 1.45 4.44
C LYS A 41 4.43 2.84 4.97
N ASP A 42 3.54 3.57 4.29
CA ASP A 42 3.20 4.94 4.64
C ASP A 42 1.85 5.36 4.02
N TYR A 43 1.33 6.50 4.45
CA TYR A 43 0.12 7.11 3.91
C TYR A 43 0.41 8.51 3.33
N CYS A 44 0.12 8.70 2.05
CA CYS A 44 0.32 9.94 1.33
C CYS A 44 -0.95 10.80 1.37
N SER A 45 -1.01 11.80 2.26
CA SER A 45 -2.18 12.67 2.42
C SER A 45 -2.61 13.45 1.16
N THR A 46 -1.69 13.70 0.24
CA THR A 46 -1.94 14.41 -1.05
C THR A 46 -1.85 13.50 -2.27
N GLY A 47 -1.72 12.18 -2.08
CA GLY A 47 -1.57 11.21 -3.16
C GLY A 47 -0.15 10.68 -3.34
N CYS A 48 -0.06 9.46 -3.88
CA CYS A 48 1.21 8.84 -4.27
C CYS A 48 1.83 9.57 -5.46
N ARG A 49 3.11 9.90 -5.34
CA ARG A 49 3.92 10.43 -6.44
C ARG A 49 4.73 9.30 -7.05
N ASP A 50 4.42 9.03 -8.31
CA ASP A 50 5.17 8.08 -9.14
C ASP A 50 6.65 8.49 -9.16
N GLY A 51 7.52 7.60 -8.67
CA GLY A 51 8.97 7.81 -8.66
C GLY A 51 9.58 7.78 -10.06
N GLY A 52 8.89 7.16 -11.02
CA GLY A 52 9.34 6.88 -12.37
C GLY A 52 10.12 5.57 -12.47
N SER A 53 10.46 5.19 -13.70
CA SER A 53 11.07 3.90 -14.03
C SER A 53 12.30 3.58 -13.17
N GLY A 54 12.26 2.46 -12.45
CA GLY A 54 13.34 1.98 -11.59
C GLY A 54 13.45 2.67 -10.23
N LYS A 55 12.51 3.55 -9.87
CA LYS A 55 12.43 4.22 -8.57
C LYS A 55 11.18 3.77 -7.83
N ASN A 56 11.25 3.84 -6.49
CA ASN A 56 10.08 3.60 -5.66
C ASN A 56 9.16 4.82 -5.69
N ASP A 57 7.86 4.57 -5.66
CA ASP A 57 6.86 5.60 -5.41
C ASP A 57 7.07 6.20 -4.02
N HIS A 58 6.70 7.47 -3.88
CA HIS A 58 6.89 8.23 -2.64
C HIS A 58 5.69 9.13 -2.38
N CYS A 59 5.57 9.52 -1.12
CA CYS A 59 4.93 10.78 -0.75
C CYS A 59 6.04 11.86 -0.79
#